data_AF-K1SB30-F1
#
_entry.id   AF-K1SB30-F1
#
_cell.length_a   1.000
_cell.length_b   1.000
_cell.length_c   1.000
_cell.angle_alpha   90.00
_cell.angle_beta   90.00
_cell.angle_gamma   90.00
#
_symmetry.space_group_name_H-M   'P 1'
#
loop_
_entity.id
_entity.type
_entity.pdbx_description
1 polymer ?
#
loop_
_entity_poly.entity_id
_entity_poly.type
_entity_poly.pdbx_seq_one_letter_code
_entity_poly.pdbx_strand_id
1 'polypeptide(L)'
;MTAFYMFRLYYGIFWGKENKELHAHHTPHEAPATMTVPLVVLAVITCVAGFIPFGDFISSDGEAYTIHLDGGVVAISLTVAIAAIALATWMYLRAKQPVADRLATTFSGLHKAAYHRFYIDEAYQFVTHRIIFGCISRPIAWFDRHVVDGFMNLLARTTQSAALGIRFMQSGSVQRYCIWFFAGTLGL
;
A
#
# COMPACT_ATOMS: atom_id res chain seq x y z
N MET A 1 20.36 12.29 -9.88
CA MET A 1 19.31 11.29 -10.21
C MET A 1 17.94 11.92 -10.40
N THR A 2 17.49 12.81 -9.50
CA THR A 2 16.15 13.43 -9.57
C THR A 2 15.90 14.17 -10.88
N ALA A 3 16.78 15.11 -11.23
CA ALA A 3 16.71 15.84 -12.50
C ALA A 3 16.74 14.89 -13.71
N PHE A 4 17.62 13.88 -13.67
CA PHE A 4 17.74 12.91 -14.76
C PHE A 4 16.45 12.12 -15.01
N TYR A 5 15.79 11.59 -13.97
CA TYR A 5 14.57 10.79 -14.16
C TYR A 5 13.37 11.64 -14.59
N MET A 6 13.24 12.87 -14.06
CA MET A 6 12.18 13.81 -14.45
C MET A 6 12.29 14.19 -15.93
N PHE A 7 13.49 14.58 -16.39
CA PHE A 7 13.70 14.92 -17.81
C PHE A 7 13.61 13.70 -18.73
N ARG A 8 14.03 12.51 -18.28
CA ARG A 8 13.78 11.24 -19.00
C ARG A 8 12.28 11.05 -19.26
N LEU A 9 11.43 11.26 -18.26
CA LEU A 9 9.98 11.14 -18.40
C LEU A 9 9.42 12.21 -19.35
N TYR A 10 9.84 13.47 -19.20
CA TYR A 10 9.44 14.57 -20.08
C TYR A 10 9.71 14.26 -21.55
N TYR A 11 10.95 13.88 -21.90
CA TYR A 11 11.28 13.52 -23.28
C TYR A 11 10.57 12.25 -23.76
N GLY A 12 10.38 11.26 -22.88
CA GLY A 12 9.65 10.04 -23.21
C GLY A 12 8.18 10.27 -23.55
N ILE A 13 7.51 11.19 -22.84
CA ILE A 13 6.08 11.49 -23.03
C ILE A 13 5.86 12.46 -24.20
N PHE A 14 6.61 13.56 -24.27
CA PHE A 14 6.32 14.64 -25.21
C PHE A 14 7.13 14.59 -26.51
N TRP A 15 8.38 14.08 -26.48
CA TRP A 15 9.26 13.96 -27.67
C TRP A 15 9.40 12.52 -28.18
N GLY A 16 8.79 11.56 -27.48
CA GLY A 16 8.78 10.15 -27.85
C GLY A 16 7.92 9.86 -29.09
N LYS A 17 8.04 8.65 -29.62
CA LYS A 17 7.17 8.20 -30.70
C LYS A 17 5.77 7.94 -30.14
N GLU A 18 4.76 8.59 -30.73
CA GLU A 18 3.36 8.38 -30.39
C GLU A 18 2.98 6.91 -30.56
N ASN A 19 2.41 6.31 -29.50
CA ASN A 19 1.93 4.94 -29.53
C ASN A 19 0.48 4.90 -30.06
N LYS A 20 0.36 4.88 -31.39
CA LYS A 20 -0.94 4.94 -32.09
C LYS A 20 -1.83 3.70 -31.92
N GLU A 21 -1.28 2.58 -31.44
CA GLU A 21 -2.01 1.31 -31.35
C GLU A 21 -2.93 1.21 -30.11
N LEU A 22 -2.61 1.92 -29.01
CA LEU A 22 -3.36 1.79 -27.75
C LEU A 22 -4.59 2.72 -27.65
N HIS A 23 -4.63 3.81 -28.42
CA HIS A 23 -5.61 4.89 -28.27
C HIS A 23 -6.22 5.33 -29.61
N ALA A 24 -6.63 4.37 -30.45
CA ALA A 24 -7.27 4.66 -31.74
C ALA A 24 -8.59 5.47 -31.64
N HIS A 25 -9.21 5.55 -30.46
CA HIS A 25 -10.54 6.15 -30.28
C HIS A 25 -10.56 7.53 -29.59
N HIS A 26 -9.42 8.04 -29.12
CA HIS A 26 -9.36 9.35 -28.46
C HIS A 26 -8.31 10.23 -29.12
N THR A 27 -8.77 11.24 -29.86
CA THR A 27 -7.90 12.32 -30.32
C THR A 27 -7.42 13.10 -29.09
N PRO A 28 -6.11 13.34 -28.93
CA PRO A 28 -5.60 14.22 -27.89
C PRO A 28 -6.27 15.59 -28.02
N HIS A 29 -7.06 15.97 -27.03
CA HIS A 29 -7.64 17.30 -26.93
C HIS A 29 -7.01 18.04 -25.77
N GLU A 30 -7.01 19.36 -25.84
CA GLU A 30 -6.59 20.20 -24.73
C GLU A 30 -7.45 19.94 -23.50
N ALA A 31 -6.84 20.11 -22.31
CA ALA A 31 -7.55 19.90 -21.06
C ALA A 31 -8.64 20.98 -20.88
N PRO A 32 -9.84 20.61 -20.39
CA PRO A 32 -10.91 21.57 -20.15
C PRO A 32 -10.49 22.61 -19.10
N ALA A 33 -11.14 23.78 -19.13
CA ALA A 33 -10.84 24.89 -18.23
C ALA A 33 -10.89 24.52 -16.73
N THR A 34 -11.72 23.54 -16.38
CA THR A 34 -11.84 23.00 -15.02
C THR A 34 -10.56 22.33 -14.50
N MET A 35 -9.67 21.87 -15.39
CA MET A 35 -8.36 21.31 -15.03
C MET A 35 -7.22 22.30 -15.24
N THR A 36 -7.25 23.12 -16.29
CA THR A 36 -6.16 24.06 -16.59
C THR A 36 -6.06 25.21 -15.61
N VAL A 37 -7.20 25.74 -15.14
CA VAL A 37 -7.22 26.87 -14.20
C VAL A 37 -6.52 26.52 -12.88
N PRO A 38 -6.83 25.40 -12.19
CA PRO A 38 -6.07 24.98 -11.00
C PRO A 38 -4.57 24.81 -11.25
N LEU A 39 -4.17 24.22 -12.38
CA LEU A 39 -2.76 24.01 -12.71
C LEU A 39 -2.00 25.32 -12.92
N VAL A 40 -2.61 26.29 -13.61
CA VAL A 40 -2.01 27.62 -13.82
C VAL A 40 -1.88 28.37 -12.50
N VAL A 41 -2.91 28.34 -11.64
CA VAL A 41 -2.85 28.97 -10.32
C VAL A 41 -1.70 28.38 -9.48
N LEU A 42 -1.56 27.05 -9.45
CA LEU A 42 -0.46 26.39 -8.74
C LEU A 42 0.92 26.75 -9.31
N ALA A 43 1.03 26.88 -10.64
CA ALA A 43 2.26 27.30 -11.29
C ALA A 43 2.66 28.74 -10.88
N VAL A 44 1.70 29.67 -10.87
CA VAL A 44 1.93 31.06 -10.43
C VAL A 44 2.36 31.09 -8.96
N ILE A 45 1.70 30.33 -8.09
CA ILE A 45 2.08 30.22 -6.67
C ILE A 45 3.51 29.69 -6.55
N THR A 46 3.90 28.69 -7.33
CA THR A 46 5.25 28.12 -7.29
C THR A 46 6.31 29.13 -7.72
N CYS A 47 6.03 29.96 -8.73
CA CYS A 47 6.92 31.04 -9.15
C CYS A 47 7.12 32.10 -8.06
N VAL A 48 6.08 32.44 -7.31
CA VAL A 48 6.15 33.48 -6.26
C VAL A 48 6.69 32.90 -4.94
N ALA A 49 6.35 31.66 -4.60
CA ALA A 49 6.73 31.01 -3.34
C ALA A 49 8.25 30.95 -3.14
N GLY A 50 9.02 30.80 -4.22
CA GLY A 50 10.49 30.78 -4.13
C GLY A 50 11.12 32.09 -3.63
N PHE A 51 10.42 33.22 -3.71
CA PHE A 51 10.89 34.51 -3.20
C PHE A 51 10.57 34.72 -1.72
N ILE A 52 9.72 33.87 -1.13
CA ILE A 52 9.37 33.94 0.29
C ILE A 52 10.51 33.28 1.09
N PRO A 53 11.13 33.99 2.05
CA PRO A 53 12.23 33.44 2.86
C PRO A 53 11.69 32.46 3.92
N PHE A 54 11.30 31.26 3.48
CA PHE A 54 10.80 30.20 4.35
C PHE A 54 11.79 29.75 5.42
N GLY A 55 13.09 30.03 5.26
CA GLY A 55 14.11 29.75 6.27
C GLY A 55 13.86 30.46 7.60
N ASP A 56 13.27 31.66 7.57
CA ASP A 56 12.93 32.43 8.77
C ASP A 56 11.60 31.97 9.38
N PHE A 57 10.68 31.43 8.57
CA PHE A 57 9.35 31.00 9.02
C PHE A 57 9.30 29.56 9.57
N ILE A 58 10.29 28.72 9.26
CA ILE A 58 10.33 27.30 9.64
C ILE A 58 11.35 27.07 10.78
N SER A 59 11.82 28.13 11.45
CA SER A 59 12.71 27.97 12.59
C SER A 59 11.96 27.43 13.82
N SER A 60 12.28 26.21 14.26
CA SER A 60 11.70 25.61 15.47
C SER A 60 12.02 26.39 16.75
N ASP A 61 13.11 27.17 16.75
CA ASP A 61 13.68 27.77 17.96
C ASP A 61 13.53 29.31 18.00
N GLY A 62 12.90 29.92 16.99
CA GLY A 62 12.65 31.38 16.94
C GLY A 62 13.87 32.26 16.64
N GLU A 63 15.07 31.68 16.60
CA GLU A 63 16.29 32.32 16.09
C GLU A 63 16.36 32.16 14.56
N ALA A 64 16.75 33.22 13.85
CA ALA A 64 16.91 33.16 12.40
C ALA A 64 17.98 32.12 12.06
N TYR A 65 17.61 31.04 11.35
CA TYR A 65 18.58 30.08 10.84
C TYR A 65 19.53 30.83 9.92
N THR A 66 20.75 31.09 10.39
CA THR A 66 21.82 31.61 9.55
C THR A 66 22.25 30.50 8.59
N ILE A 67 21.53 30.39 7.48
CA ILE A 67 21.88 29.48 6.39
C ILE A 67 23.25 29.95 5.90
N HIS A 68 24.29 29.22 6.28
CA HIS A 68 25.63 29.42 5.74
C HIS A 68 25.59 28.97 4.28
N LEU A 69 25.14 29.87 3.40
CA LEU A 69 25.11 29.66 1.97
C LEU A 69 26.55 29.63 1.46
N ASP A 70 27.15 28.45 1.52
CA ASP A 70 28.41 28.18 0.87
C ASP A 70 28.19 28.22 -0.65
N GLY A 71 28.66 29.29 -1.29
CA GLY A 71 28.56 29.47 -2.73
C GLY A 71 29.20 28.30 -3.50
N GLY A 72 30.19 27.61 -2.93
CA GLY A 72 30.79 26.41 -3.49
C GLY A 72 29.81 25.25 -3.56
N VAL A 73 29.06 24.99 -2.47
CA VAL A 73 28.04 23.93 -2.44
C VAL A 73 26.89 24.23 -3.39
N VAL A 74 26.44 25.49 -3.46
CA VAL A 74 25.40 25.92 -4.40
C VAL A 74 25.86 25.72 -5.84
N ALA A 75 27.07 26.16 -6.19
CA ALA A 75 27.63 26.00 -7.52
C ALA A 75 27.80 24.52 -7.92
N ILE A 76 28.31 23.68 -7.02
CA ILE A 76 28.45 22.23 -7.26
C ILE A 76 27.07 21.59 -7.47
N SER A 77 26.09 21.93 -6.63
CA SER A 77 24.75 21.34 -6.72
C SER A 77 24.05 21.73 -8.03
N LEU A 78 24.14 23.01 -8.42
CA LEU A 78 23.56 23.51 -9.66
C LEU A 78 24.25 22.91 -10.90
N THR A 79 25.58 22.82 -10.90
CA THR A 79 26.33 22.23 -12.01
C THR A 79 26.02 20.74 -12.19
N VAL A 80 25.92 19.97 -11.09
CA VAL A 80 25.51 18.55 -11.14
C VAL A 80 24.07 18.41 -11.65
N ALA A 81 23.15 19.29 -11.24
CA ALA A 81 21.78 19.29 -11.74
C ALA A 81 21.73 19.56 -13.25
N ILE A 82 22.43 20.60 -13.73
CA ILE A 82 22.51 20.93 -15.16
C ILE A 82 23.16 19.79 -15.96
N ALA A 83 24.24 19.21 -15.46
CA ALA A 83 24.90 18.07 -16.10
C ALA A 83 23.96 16.86 -16.22
N ALA A 84 23.15 16.58 -15.20
CA ALA A 84 22.15 15.52 -15.24
C ALA A 84 21.04 15.78 -16.28
N ILE A 85 20.59 17.03 -16.42
CA ILE A 85 19.61 17.44 -17.45
C ILE A 85 20.21 17.31 -18.85
N ALA A 86 21.45 17.77 -19.03
CA ALA A 86 22.17 17.66 -20.30
C ALA A 86 22.35 16.20 -20.72
N LEU A 87 22.74 15.32 -19.78
CA LEU A 87 22.89 13.89 -20.02
C LEU A 87 21.54 13.24 -20.38
N ALA A 88 20.47 13.56 -19.64
CA ALA A 88 19.12 13.07 -19.96
C ALA A 88 18.69 13.51 -21.36
N THR A 89 18.90 14.78 -21.71
CA THR A 89 18.57 15.33 -23.02
C THR A 89 19.35 14.62 -24.12
N TRP A 90 20.67 14.47 -23.97
CA TRP A 90 21.49 13.77 -24.96
C TRP A 90 21.05 12.32 -25.19
N MET A 91 20.63 11.62 -24.13
CA MET A 91 20.26 10.21 -24.21
C MET A 91 18.82 9.97 -24.69
N TYR A 92 17.87 10.85 -24.36
CA TYR A 92 16.42 10.63 -24.57
C TYR A 92 15.77 11.54 -25.60
N LEU A 93 16.45 12.57 -26.13
CA LEU A 93 15.87 13.49 -27.13
C LEU A 93 15.50 12.81 -28.46
N ARG A 94 16.13 11.68 -28.80
CA ARG A 94 15.92 10.98 -30.07
C ARG A 94 14.82 9.91 -29.93
N ALA A 95 13.99 9.78 -30.96
CA ALA A 95 12.90 8.80 -31.02
C ALA A 95 13.38 7.33 -30.96
N LYS A 96 14.64 7.06 -31.32
CA LYS A 96 15.32 5.79 -31.07
C LYS A 96 16.38 6.04 -29.99
N GLN A 97 16.40 5.21 -28.94
CA GLN A 97 17.22 5.42 -27.73
C GLN A 97 18.35 4.37 -27.62
N PRO A 98 19.28 4.28 -28.59
CA PRO A 98 20.25 3.20 -28.68
C PRO A 98 21.23 3.14 -27.50
N VAL A 99 21.50 4.27 -26.85
CA VAL A 99 22.40 4.34 -25.70
C VAL A 99 21.73 3.79 -24.44
N ALA A 100 20.46 4.11 -24.23
CA ALA A 100 19.68 3.59 -23.11
C ALA A 100 19.48 2.07 -23.23
N ASP A 101 19.16 1.60 -24.44
CA ASP A 101 18.97 0.18 -24.73
C ASP A 101 20.26 -0.62 -24.51
N ARG A 102 21.40 -0.09 -24.99
CA ARG A 102 22.72 -0.71 -24.76
C ARG A 102 23.03 -0.79 -23.27
N LEU A 103 22.83 0.30 -22.52
CA LEU A 103 23.10 0.31 -21.08
C LEU A 103 22.22 -0.70 -20.33
N ALA A 104 20.95 -0.84 -20.73
CA ALA A 104 20.05 -1.85 -20.19
C ALA A 104 20.53 -3.28 -20.48
N THR A 105 21.09 -3.55 -21.66
CA THR A 105 21.67 -4.86 -21.99
C THR A 105 22.98 -5.13 -21.25
N THR A 106 23.84 -4.13 -21.06
CA THR A 106 25.12 -4.27 -20.35
C THR A 106 24.92 -4.50 -18.85
N PHE A 107 24.02 -3.75 -18.22
CA PHE A 107 23.71 -3.86 -16.79
C PHE A 107 22.34 -4.53 -16.57
N SER A 108 22.09 -5.64 -17.26
CA SER A 108 20.79 -6.32 -17.25
C SER A 108 20.34 -6.74 -15.84
N GLY A 109 21.26 -7.12 -14.95
CA GLY A 109 20.96 -7.46 -13.56
C GLY A 109 20.44 -6.27 -12.74
N LEU A 110 21.17 -5.16 -12.74
CA LEU A 110 20.77 -3.93 -12.05
C LEU A 110 19.52 -3.31 -12.67
N HIS A 111 19.42 -3.33 -14.01
CA HIS A 111 18.24 -2.87 -14.72
C HIS A 111 17.01 -3.71 -14.36
N LYS A 112 17.14 -5.04 -14.34
CA LYS A 112 16.06 -5.95 -13.96
C LYS A 112 15.64 -5.78 -12.50
N ALA A 113 16.60 -5.58 -11.59
CA ALA A 113 16.32 -5.31 -10.19
C ALA A 113 15.57 -3.97 -10.02
N ALA A 114 16.06 -2.88 -10.62
CA ALA A 114 15.38 -1.59 -10.57
C ALA A 114 14.00 -1.62 -11.23
N TYR A 115 13.83 -2.40 -12.31
CA TYR A 115 12.55 -2.59 -12.99
C TYR A 115 11.53 -3.32 -12.10
N HIS A 116 11.94 -4.33 -11.35
CA HIS A 116 11.11 -5.02 -10.35
C HIS A 116 11.11 -4.32 -8.99
N ARG A 117 11.30 -2.98 -8.94
CA ARG A 117 11.30 -2.19 -7.69
C ARG A 117 12.18 -2.80 -6.58
N PHE A 118 13.35 -3.31 -6.97
CA PHE A 118 14.31 -4.00 -6.10
C PHE A 118 13.76 -5.23 -5.37
N TYR A 119 12.72 -5.88 -5.90
CA TYR A 119 12.06 -7.05 -5.32
C TYR A 119 11.43 -6.80 -3.94
N ILE A 120 11.28 -5.53 -3.56
CA ILE A 120 10.73 -5.14 -2.25
C ILE A 120 9.25 -5.50 -2.19
N ASP A 121 8.49 -5.26 -3.27
CA ASP A 121 7.07 -5.60 -3.35
C ASP A 121 6.86 -7.12 -3.25
N GLU A 122 7.70 -7.91 -3.93
CA GLU A 122 7.68 -9.37 -3.90
C GLU A 122 8.05 -9.90 -2.51
N ALA A 123 9.02 -9.29 -1.83
CA ALA A 123 9.38 -9.63 -0.46
C ALA A 123 8.21 -9.34 0.51
N TYR A 124 7.56 -8.18 0.37
CA TYR A 124 6.37 -7.85 1.18
C TYR A 124 5.23 -8.83 0.92
N GLN A 125 4.90 -9.12 -0.34
CA GLN A 125 3.86 -10.10 -0.68
C GLN A 125 4.20 -11.50 -0.19
N PHE A 126 5.47 -11.90 -0.25
CA PHE A 126 5.93 -13.18 0.30
C PHE A 126 5.69 -13.24 1.81
N VAL A 127 6.11 -12.21 2.55
CA VAL A 127 5.90 -12.14 4.00
C VAL A 127 4.40 -12.16 4.33
N THR A 128 3.61 -11.32 3.68
CA THR A 128 2.17 -11.24 3.97
C THR A 128 1.44 -12.54 3.61
N HIS A 129 1.60 -13.05 2.38
CA HIS A 129 0.83 -14.20 1.93
C HIS A 129 1.34 -15.52 2.49
N ARG A 130 2.66 -15.72 2.49
CA ARG A 130 3.24 -17.00 2.89
C ARG A 130 3.34 -17.12 4.40
N ILE A 131 3.82 -16.08 5.08
CA ILE A 131 4.06 -16.13 6.53
C ILE A 131 2.77 -15.79 7.28
N ILE A 132 2.19 -14.61 7.04
CA ILE A 132 1.03 -14.17 7.85
C ILE A 132 -0.20 -15.02 7.54
N PHE A 133 -0.65 -15.06 6.29
CA PHE A 133 -1.85 -15.83 5.95
C PHE A 133 -1.62 -17.34 5.97
N GLY A 134 -0.48 -17.80 5.49
CA GLY A 134 -0.15 -19.22 5.41
C GLY A 134 0.12 -19.86 6.77
N CYS A 135 0.99 -19.25 7.59
CA CYS A 135 1.47 -19.86 8.82
C CYS A 135 0.70 -19.43 10.07
N ILE A 136 0.12 -18.22 10.10
CA ILE A 136 -0.51 -17.69 11.32
C ILE A 136 -2.03 -17.75 11.22
N SER A 137 -2.61 -17.16 10.17
CA SER A 137 -4.07 -17.04 10.04
C SER A 137 -4.76 -18.39 9.87
N ARG A 138 -4.20 -19.30 9.06
CA ARG A 138 -4.81 -20.63 8.81
C ARG A 138 -4.89 -21.52 10.06
N PRO A 139 -3.83 -21.69 10.86
CA PRO A 139 -3.93 -22.47 12.10
C PRO A 139 -4.89 -21.87 13.12
N ILE A 140 -4.92 -20.54 13.26
CA ILE A 140 -5.84 -19.86 14.17
C ILE A 140 -7.29 -20.07 13.71
N ALA A 141 -7.58 -19.89 12.42
CA ALA A 141 -8.91 -20.13 11.87
C ALA A 141 -9.33 -21.60 11.98
N TRP A 142 -8.40 -22.54 11.86
CA TRP A 142 -8.68 -23.95 12.09
C TRP A 142 -8.99 -24.23 13.57
N PHE A 143 -8.21 -23.66 14.49
CA PHE A 143 -8.41 -23.81 15.93
C PHE A 143 -9.78 -23.26 16.36
N ASP A 144 -10.14 -22.07 15.89
CA ASP A 144 -11.44 -21.45 16.17
C ASP A 144 -12.61 -22.36 15.72
N ARG A 145 -12.59 -22.82 14.45
CA ARG A 145 -13.67 -23.67 13.90
C ARG A 145 -13.75 -25.09 14.46
N HIS A 146 -12.65 -25.65 14.98
CA HIS A 146 -12.64 -27.04 15.44
C HIS A 146 -12.69 -27.15 16.95
N VAL A 147 -11.95 -26.29 17.66
CA VAL A 147 -11.83 -26.34 19.11
C VAL A 147 -12.90 -25.47 19.76
N VAL A 148 -13.01 -24.19 19.36
CA VAL A 148 -13.96 -23.25 19.98
C VAL A 148 -15.40 -23.63 19.60
N ASP A 149 -15.69 -23.74 18.31
CA ASP A 149 -17.02 -24.17 17.84
C ASP A 149 -17.36 -25.60 18.28
N GLY A 150 -16.37 -26.50 18.27
CA GLY A 150 -16.55 -27.89 18.70
C GLY A 150 -16.93 -27.98 20.17
N PHE A 151 -16.27 -27.19 21.03
CA PHE A 151 -16.58 -27.09 22.45
C PHE A 151 -17.99 -26.53 22.69
N MET A 152 -18.37 -25.46 21.99
CA MET A 152 -19.71 -24.87 22.11
C MET A 152 -20.81 -25.85 21.67
N ASN A 153 -20.60 -26.56 20.55
CA ASN A 153 -21.51 -27.60 20.09
C ASN A 153 -21.62 -28.77 21.09
N LEU A 154 -20.52 -29.15 21.74
CA LEU A 154 -20.53 -30.18 22.78
C LEU A 154 -21.39 -29.73 23.98
N LEU A 155 -21.19 -28.51 24.47
CA LEU A 155 -21.99 -27.94 25.57
C LEU A 155 -23.48 -27.87 25.22
N ALA A 156 -23.82 -27.48 24.00
CA ALA A 156 -25.19 -27.48 23.54
C ALA A 156 -25.80 -28.89 23.54
N ARG A 157 -25.06 -29.89 23.03
CA ARG A 157 -25.51 -31.29 22.99
C ARG A 157 -25.67 -31.89 24.38
N THR A 158 -24.76 -31.62 25.32
CA THR A 158 -24.86 -32.13 26.69
C THR A 158 -26.06 -31.52 27.40
N THR A 159 -26.27 -30.21 27.25
CA THR A 159 -27.44 -29.51 27.81
C THR A 159 -28.75 -30.06 27.23
N GLN A 160 -28.82 -30.25 25.91
CA GLN A 160 -30.00 -30.81 25.26
C GLN A 160 -30.25 -32.27 25.69
N SER A 161 -29.20 -33.07 25.84
CA SER A 161 -29.29 -34.45 26.30
C SER A 161 -29.79 -34.52 27.75
N ALA A 162 -29.28 -33.66 28.63
CA ALA A 162 -29.75 -33.53 30.00
C ALA A 162 -31.23 -33.11 30.05
N ALA A 163 -31.63 -32.13 29.23
CA ALA A 163 -33.03 -31.70 29.11
C ALA A 163 -33.95 -32.82 28.61
N LEU A 164 -33.52 -33.62 27.63
CA LEU A 164 -34.27 -34.79 27.18
C LEU A 164 -34.36 -35.88 28.25
N GLY A 165 -33.30 -36.09 29.03
CA GLY A 165 -33.31 -37.00 30.19
C GLY A 165 -34.33 -36.58 31.24
N ILE A 166 -34.33 -35.29 31.61
CA ILE A 166 -35.30 -34.71 32.57
C ILE A 166 -36.72 -34.78 32.01
N ARG A 167 -36.92 -34.59 30.69
CA ARG A 167 -38.24 -34.67 30.05
C ARG A 167 -38.91 -36.03 30.29
N PHE A 168 -38.17 -37.13 30.34
CA PHE A 168 -38.75 -38.45 30.64
C PHE A 168 -39.25 -38.58 32.10
N MET A 169 -38.73 -37.78 33.03
CA MET A 169 -39.26 -37.71 34.40
C MET A 169 -40.62 -37.00 34.47
N GLN A 170 -40.93 -36.15 33.50
CA GLN A 170 -42.22 -35.47 33.40
C GLN A 170 -43.22 -36.26 32.54
N SER A 171 -43.74 -37.37 33.08
CA SER A 171 -44.61 -38.29 32.33
C SER A 171 -46.11 -37.93 32.41
N GLY A 172 -46.50 -36.80 33.02
CA GLY A 172 -47.89 -36.36 33.16
C GLY A 172 -48.78 -37.24 34.05
N SER A 173 -48.23 -38.28 34.69
CA SER A 173 -48.97 -39.17 35.59
C SER A 173 -48.79 -38.73 37.04
N VAL A 174 -49.91 -38.39 37.68
CA VAL A 174 -49.95 -37.95 39.09
C VAL A 174 -49.30 -38.99 40.03
N GLN A 175 -49.46 -40.28 39.74
CA GLN A 175 -48.91 -41.38 40.54
C GLN A 175 -47.37 -41.36 40.56
N ARG A 176 -46.72 -41.10 39.41
CA ARG A 176 -45.26 -41.05 39.35
C ARG A 176 -44.69 -39.83 40.09
N TYR A 177 -45.39 -38.70 40.09
CA TYR A 177 -44.98 -37.54 40.88
C TYR A 177 -45.05 -37.80 42.38
N CYS A 178 -46.09 -38.50 42.86
CA CYS A 178 -46.17 -38.90 44.27
C CYS A 178 -45.00 -39.79 44.69
N ILE A 179 -44.58 -40.74 43.84
CA ILE A 179 -43.42 -41.62 44.12
C ILE A 179 -42.14 -40.78 44.28
N TRP A 180 -41.88 -39.84 43.37
CA TRP A 180 -40.71 -38.94 43.48
C TRP A 180 -40.76 -38.06 44.73
N PHE A 181 -41.94 -37.57 45.11
CA PHE A 181 -42.12 -36.77 46.32
C PHE A 181 -41.82 -37.56 47.59
N PHE A 182 -42.40 -38.77 47.73
CA PHE A 182 -42.14 -39.63 48.89
C PHE A 182 -40.68 -40.09 48.95
N ALA A 183 -40.09 -40.43 47.81
CA ALA A 183 -38.67 -40.77 47.72
C ALA A 183 -37.78 -39.58 48.16
N GLY A 184 -38.13 -38.35 47.76
CA GLY A 184 -37.44 -37.14 48.19
C GLY A 184 -37.54 -36.90 49.70
N THR A 185 -38.71 -37.12 50.31
CA THR A 185 -38.90 -36.99 51.77
C THR A 185 -38.25 -38.10 52.59
N LEU A 186 -38.01 -39.27 52.00
CA LEU A 186 -37.30 -40.38 52.66
C LEU A 186 -35.78 -40.28 52.51
N GLY A 187 -35.30 -39.62 51.47
CA GLY A 187 -33.87 -39.43 51.19
C GLY A 187 -33.26 -38.19 51.83
N LEU A 188 -34.09 -37.25 52.29
CA LEU A 188 -33.72 -36.13 53.17
C LEU A 188 -33.72 -36.58 54.64
#